data_AF-A0A9D4YWN2-F1
#
_entry.id   AF-A0A9D4YWN2-F1
#
_cell.length_a   1.000
_cell.length_b   1.000
_cell.length_c   1.000
_cell.angle_alpha   90.00
_cell.angle_beta   90.00
_cell.angle_gamma   90.00
#
_symmetry.space_group_name_H-M   'P 1'
#
loop_
_entity.id
_entity.type
_entity.pdbx_description
1 polymer ?
#
loop_
_entity_poly.entity_id
_entity_poly.type
_entity_poly.pdbx_seq_one_letter_code
_entity_poly.pdbx_strand_id
1 'polypeptide(L)'
;MASAAPWKESLQRALKKNAASRDSRYVQLATVRPDGRPANRTIVYRGFLAEGDILTFVTDSRSRKIAEVAACPWGEVAWYFPNTREQFRILGQLTIVDSQTQDAALQKGRLVAWKNMSDSGRQQFLWPQPGEQRGDDDSIFKPDPPTSQDPVLDTFCLACLAAEEVDHLQLPKNQRRLYVLKPPAVEGMPIPGLPFPDEQLFTSLNCCLPAWLLLMLAPRWRFTMPLVCITASIYAALYVALIAHTIMEGGSEKIDMFSFDGVARLLSTRSAVLPAWVHYIVFDLWTARWEVLDSLNRGVPQILMALPLFFTCMLGPAGLLIYLYAIRPWFAPLATPRVAGKYE
;
A
#
# COMPACT_ATOMS: atom_id res chain seq x y z
N MET A 1 18.43 -16.00 -19.80
CA MET A 1 17.62 -16.86 -18.91
C MET A 1 17.85 -16.35 -17.50
N ALA A 2 16.80 -15.88 -16.81
CA ALA A 2 16.93 -15.47 -15.43
C ALA A 2 17.40 -16.68 -14.60
N SER A 3 18.47 -16.49 -13.80
CA SER A 3 18.94 -17.52 -12.88
C SER A 3 17.79 -17.92 -11.97
N ALA A 4 17.49 -19.22 -11.85
CA ALA A 4 16.45 -19.69 -10.94
C ALA A 4 16.77 -19.20 -9.52
N ALA A 5 15.75 -18.72 -8.80
CA ALA A 5 15.94 -18.20 -7.46
C ALA A 5 16.54 -19.31 -6.56
N PRO A 6 17.61 -19.02 -5.77
CA PRO A 6 18.39 -20.05 -5.08
C PRO A 6 17.59 -20.87 -4.05
N TRP A 7 16.47 -20.34 -3.56
CA TRP A 7 15.55 -21.06 -2.67
C TRP A 7 14.63 -22.04 -3.43
N LYS A 8 14.32 -21.78 -4.71
CA LYS A 8 13.40 -22.59 -5.53
C LYS A 8 13.92 -24.02 -5.69
N GLU A 9 15.22 -24.17 -5.96
CA GLU A 9 15.87 -25.49 -6.06
C GLU A 9 15.80 -26.28 -4.74
N SER A 10 15.96 -25.59 -3.60
CA SER A 10 15.89 -26.21 -2.28
C SER A 10 14.47 -26.70 -1.99
N LEU A 11 13.46 -25.89 -2.31
CA LEU A 11 12.05 -26.27 -2.17
C LEU A 11 11.67 -27.43 -3.09
N GLN A 12 12.09 -27.40 -4.36
CA GLN A 12 11.85 -28.49 -5.31
C GLN A 12 12.48 -29.82 -4.85
N ARG A 13 13.68 -29.75 -4.25
CA ARG A 13 14.34 -30.92 -3.66
C ARG A 13 13.57 -31.46 -2.45
N ALA A 14 13.05 -30.60 -1.59
CA ALA A 14 12.23 -30.98 -0.45
C ALA A 14 10.93 -31.66 -0.92
N LEU A 15 10.22 -31.07 -1.89
CA LEU A 15 9.05 -31.64 -2.55
C LEU A 15 9.33 -33.04 -3.11
N LYS A 16 10.42 -33.21 -3.86
CA LYS A 16 10.79 -34.52 -4.44
C LYS A 16 11.02 -35.59 -3.37
N LYS A 17 11.70 -35.24 -2.27
CA LYS A 17 11.97 -36.18 -1.16
C LYS A 17 10.74 -36.52 -0.33
N ASN A 18 9.69 -35.69 -0.38
CA ASN A 18 8.44 -35.90 0.33
C ASN A 18 7.28 -36.33 -0.60
N ALA A 19 7.56 -36.59 -1.88
CA ALA A 19 6.54 -36.85 -2.90
C ALA A 19 5.68 -38.09 -2.65
N ALA A 20 6.12 -39.00 -1.77
CA ALA A 20 5.34 -40.17 -1.36
C ALA A 20 4.07 -39.81 -0.57
N SER A 21 4.04 -38.66 0.12
CA SER A 21 2.85 -38.15 0.82
C SER A 21 2.21 -37.01 0.04
N ARG A 22 0.88 -37.06 -0.14
CA ARG A 22 0.10 -35.95 -0.72
C ARG A 22 0.16 -34.69 0.15
N ASP A 23 0.31 -34.88 1.45
CA ASP A 23 0.37 -33.80 2.44
C ASP A 23 1.61 -32.93 2.27
N SER A 24 2.64 -33.43 1.56
CA SER A 24 3.81 -32.63 1.18
C SER A 24 3.47 -31.40 0.36
N ARG A 25 2.27 -31.34 -0.25
CA ARG A 25 1.76 -30.17 -1.00
C ARG A 25 0.84 -29.27 -0.18
N TYR A 26 0.51 -29.66 1.06
CA TYR A 26 -0.34 -28.86 1.93
C TYR A 26 0.50 -27.86 2.70
N VAL A 27 0.08 -26.59 2.66
CA VAL A 27 0.79 -25.48 3.28
C VAL A 27 -0.17 -24.64 4.10
N GLN A 28 0.31 -23.98 5.14
CA GLN A 28 -0.48 -23.03 5.91
C GLN A 28 -0.28 -21.64 5.32
N LEU A 29 -1.36 -20.99 4.90
CA LEU A 29 -1.32 -19.60 4.45
C LEU A 29 -1.85 -18.70 5.55
N ALA A 30 -1.00 -17.81 6.06
CA ALA A 30 -1.39 -16.71 6.93
C ALA A 30 -1.71 -15.46 6.10
N THR A 31 -2.80 -14.79 6.46
CA THR A 31 -3.24 -13.49 5.91
C THR A 31 -3.75 -12.61 7.04
N VAL A 32 -3.95 -11.33 6.75
CA VAL A 32 -4.49 -10.35 7.71
C VAL A 32 -5.93 -10.01 7.33
N ARG A 33 -6.82 -10.06 8.32
CA ARG A 33 -8.23 -9.67 8.13
C ARG A 33 -8.36 -8.15 8.04
N PRO A 34 -9.47 -7.63 7.48
CA PRO A 34 -9.74 -6.18 7.45
C PRO A 34 -9.76 -5.53 8.84
N ASP A 35 -10.01 -6.29 9.91
CA ASP A 35 -9.97 -5.83 11.31
C ASP A 35 -8.56 -5.91 11.94
N GLY A 36 -7.53 -6.21 11.15
CA GLY A 36 -6.14 -6.36 11.58
C GLY A 36 -5.80 -7.69 12.25
N ARG A 37 -6.77 -8.60 12.47
CA ARG A 37 -6.51 -9.90 13.11
C ARG A 37 -5.91 -10.90 12.13
N PRO A 38 -5.03 -11.81 12.58
CA PRO A 38 -4.50 -12.85 11.72
C PRO A 38 -5.57 -13.89 11.39
N ALA A 39 -5.46 -14.48 10.20
CA ALA A 39 -6.20 -15.66 9.80
C ALA A 39 -5.23 -16.67 9.18
N ASN A 40 -5.45 -17.96 9.46
CA ASN A 40 -4.61 -19.03 8.95
C ASN A 40 -5.47 -20.22 8.51
N ARG A 41 -5.05 -20.90 7.45
CA ARG A 41 -5.72 -22.10 6.90
C ARG A 41 -4.76 -22.90 6.04
N THR A 42 -5.08 -24.18 5.88
CA THR A 42 -4.37 -25.05 4.94
C THR A 42 -4.84 -24.79 3.51
N ILE A 43 -3.90 -24.66 2.57
CA ILE A 43 -4.14 -24.63 1.12
C ILE A 43 -3.22 -25.61 0.41
N VAL A 44 -3.52 -25.91 -0.85
CA VAL A 44 -2.74 -26.87 -1.65
C VAL A 44 -1.88 -26.13 -2.65
N TYR A 45 -0.56 -26.33 -2.59
CA TYR A 45 0.38 -25.84 -3.59
C TYR A 45 0.13 -26.50 -4.95
N ARG A 46 -0.02 -25.66 -5.99
CA ARG A 46 -0.37 -26.07 -7.37
C ARG A 46 0.75 -25.86 -8.37
N GLY A 47 1.97 -25.57 -7.92
CA GLY A 47 3.13 -25.39 -8.79
C GLY A 47 3.63 -23.97 -8.81
N PHE A 48 4.53 -23.68 -9.75
CA PHE A 48 4.95 -22.32 -10.05
C PHE A 48 4.18 -21.80 -11.25
N LEU A 49 3.99 -20.48 -11.30
CA LEU A 49 3.39 -19.83 -12.47
C LEU A 49 4.39 -19.87 -13.62
N ALA A 50 4.04 -20.57 -14.70
CA ALA A 50 4.92 -20.80 -15.85
C ALA A 50 6.32 -21.30 -15.41
N GLU A 51 7.39 -20.73 -15.96
CA GLU A 51 8.77 -21.05 -15.58
C GLU A 51 9.32 -20.15 -14.45
N GLY A 52 8.50 -19.24 -13.93
CA GLY A 52 8.87 -18.28 -12.89
C GLY A 52 8.99 -18.89 -11.49
N ASP A 53 9.07 -18.04 -10.49
CA ASP A 53 9.22 -18.37 -9.07
C ASP A 53 7.98 -18.03 -8.23
N ILE A 54 6.92 -17.53 -8.86
CA ILE A 54 5.63 -17.25 -8.21
C ILE A 54 4.93 -18.58 -7.86
N LEU A 55 4.60 -18.78 -6.58
CA LEU A 55 3.86 -19.96 -6.13
C LEU A 55 2.38 -19.81 -6.48
N THR A 56 1.73 -20.90 -6.89
CA THR A 56 0.31 -20.88 -7.22
C THR A 56 -0.53 -21.75 -6.31
N PHE A 57 -1.74 -21.29 -6.05
CA PHE A 57 -2.78 -21.94 -5.27
C PHE A 57 -4.13 -21.71 -5.95
N VAL A 58 -5.14 -22.50 -5.60
CA VAL A 58 -6.52 -22.29 -6.08
C VAL A 58 -7.42 -21.95 -4.91
N THR A 59 -8.34 -21.02 -5.13
CA THR A 59 -9.30 -20.60 -4.10
C THR A 59 -10.61 -20.16 -4.74
N ASP A 60 -11.66 -20.20 -3.95
CA ASP A 60 -12.98 -19.71 -4.34
C ASP A 60 -13.07 -18.19 -4.15
N SER A 61 -13.59 -17.48 -5.15
CA SER A 61 -13.80 -16.01 -5.15
C SER A 61 -14.72 -15.54 -4.01
N ARG A 62 -15.54 -16.44 -3.48
CA ARG A 62 -16.50 -16.16 -2.41
C ARG A 62 -15.91 -16.33 -1.01
N SER A 63 -14.70 -16.86 -0.91
CA SER A 63 -14.09 -17.18 0.39
C SER A 63 -13.52 -15.94 1.08
N ARG A 64 -13.55 -15.93 2.43
CA ARG A 64 -13.08 -14.78 3.24
C ARG A 64 -11.69 -14.26 2.84
N LYS A 65 -10.78 -15.16 2.49
CA LYS A 65 -9.40 -14.81 2.13
C LYS A 65 -9.30 -13.88 0.91
N ILE A 66 -10.32 -13.83 0.07
CA ILE A 66 -10.37 -12.92 -1.08
C ILE A 66 -10.46 -11.47 -0.60
N ALA A 67 -11.39 -11.19 0.34
CA ALA A 67 -11.50 -9.88 0.97
C ALA A 67 -10.27 -9.54 1.84
N GLU A 68 -9.68 -10.55 2.51
CA GLU A 68 -8.44 -10.38 3.27
C GLU A 68 -7.28 -9.95 2.35
N VAL A 69 -7.07 -10.63 1.22
CA VAL A 69 -6.01 -10.31 0.25
C VAL A 69 -6.26 -8.97 -0.45
N ALA A 70 -7.53 -8.65 -0.75
CA ALA A 70 -7.88 -7.35 -1.31
C ALA A 70 -7.58 -6.19 -0.34
N ALA A 71 -7.80 -6.39 0.96
CA ALA A 71 -7.48 -5.39 1.99
C ALA A 71 -5.98 -5.31 2.31
N CYS A 72 -5.29 -6.45 2.34
CA CYS A 72 -3.86 -6.56 2.58
C CYS A 72 -3.28 -7.68 1.71
N PRO A 73 -2.54 -7.35 0.63
CA PRO A 73 -2.04 -8.37 -0.29
C PRO A 73 -0.91 -9.21 0.34
N TRP A 74 -0.40 -8.83 1.50
CA TRP A 74 0.67 -9.57 2.17
C TRP A 74 0.16 -10.88 2.78
N GLY A 75 0.91 -11.95 2.52
CA GLY A 75 0.69 -13.25 3.14
C GLY A 75 2.01 -13.97 3.40
N GLU A 76 1.98 -14.87 4.37
CA GLU A 76 3.12 -15.75 4.64
C GLU A 76 2.66 -17.21 4.56
N VAL A 77 3.38 -18.00 3.77
CA VAL A 77 3.21 -19.45 3.73
C VAL A 77 4.18 -20.08 4.71
N ALA A 78 3.66 -20.88 5.64
CA ALA A 78 4.44 -21.82 6.44
C ALA A 78 4.28 -23.22 5.86
N TRP A 79 5.40 -23.88 5.57
CA TRP A 79 5.43 -25.17 4.90
C TRP A 79 6.46 -26.09 5.55
N TYR A 80 5.97 -27.08 6.28
CA TYR A 80 6.80 -28.08 6.94
C TYR A 80 6.85 -29.39 6.14
N PHE A 81 8.04 -29.96 5.99
CA PHE A 81 8.30 -31.22 5.31
C PHE A 81 8.72 -32.31 6.32
N PRO A 82 7.83 -33.25 6.68
CA PRO A 82 8.09 -34.22 7.76
C PRO A 82 9.26 -35.16 7.48
N ASN A 83 9.41 -35.69 6.26
CA ASN A 83 10.42 -36.72 5.97
C ASN A 83 11.83 -36.14 6.02
N THR A 84 12.00 -34.89 5.58
CA THR A 84 13.29 -34.20 5.57
C THR A 84 13.51 -33.30 6.79
N ARG A 85 12.49 -33.12 7.63
CA ARG A 85 12.50 -32.29 8.85
C ARG A 85 13.01 -30.88 8.55
N GLU A 86 12.44 -30.26 7.52
CA GLU A 86 12.77 -28.90 7.12
C GLU A 86 11.51 -28.05 6.95
N GLN A 87 11.64 -26.74 7.14
CA GLN A 87 10.55 -25.77 7.07
C GLN A 87 10.92 -24.64 6.11
N PHE A 88 9.95 -24.22 5.30
CA PHE A 88 10.03 -22.98 4.53
C PHE A 88 8.96 -22.03 5.05
N ARG A 89 9.36 -20.82 5.41
CA ARG A 89 8.45 -19.68 5.58
C ARG A 89 8.66 -18.75 4.40
N ILE A 90 7.62 -18.47 3.64
CA ILE A 90 7.67 -17.70 2.39
C ILE A 90 6.73 -16.52 2.55
N LEU A 91 7.30 -15.35 2.80
CA LEU A 91 6.59 -14.08 2.86
C LEU A 91 6.54 -13.47 1.47
N GLY A 92 5.40 -12.92 1.08
CA GLY A 92 5.26 -12.27 -0.21
C GLY A 92 3.89 -11.64 -0.43
N GLN A 93 3.73 -11.03 -1.60
CA GLN A 93 2.47 -10.44 -2.03
C GLN A 93 1.63 -11.47 -2.79
N LEU A 94 0.34 -11.50 -2.47
CA LEU A 94 -0.68 -12.33 -3.08
C LEU A 94 -1.42 -11.52 -4.15
N THR A 95 -1.52 -12.09 -5.34
CA THR A 95 -2.40 -11.61 -6.41
C THR A 95 -3.51 -12.64 -6.63
N ILE A 96 -4.76 -12.20 -6.59
CA ILE A 96 -5.91 -13.02 -6.96
C ILE A 96 -6.20 -12.80 -8.44
N VAL A 97 -6.23 -13.89 -9.20
CA VAL A 97 -6.57 -13.90 -10.63
C VAL A 97 -7.95 -14.52 -10.77
N ASP A 98 -8.92 -13.69 -11.13
CA ASP A 98 -10.33 -14.02 -11.35
C ASP A 98 -10.68 -13.98 -12.85
N SER A 99 -11.97 -13.93 -13.22
CA SER A 99 -12.38 -13.79 -14.62
C SER A 99 -12.22 -12.39 -15.20
N GLN A 100 -12.00 -11.36 -14.37
CA GLN A 100 -11.88 -9.96 -14.78
C GLN A 100 -10.42 -9.52 -14.96
N THR A 101 -9.45 -10.30 -14.46
CA THR A 101 -8.03 -9.98 -14.55
C THR A 101 -7.57 -9.87 -16.02
N GLN A 102 -7.00 -8.73 -16.41
CA GLN A 102 -6.64 -8.45 -17.82
C GLN A 102 -5.29 -9.03 -18.25
N ASP A 103 -4.40 -9.34 -17.30
CA ASP A 103 -3.08 -9.88 -17.60
C ASP A 103 -3.17 -11.27 -18.27
N ALA A 104 -2.70 -11.35 -19.50
CA ALA A 104 -2.78 -12.56 -20.31
C ALA A 104 -1.94 -13.73 -19.76
N ALA A 105 -0.81 -13.47 -19.11
CA ALA A 105 0.04 -14.50 -18.52
C ALA A 105 -0.60 -15.09 -17.26
N LEU A 106 -1.19 -14.24 -16.42
CA LEU A 106 -1.95 -14.64 -15.23
C LEU A 106 -3.21 -15.43 -15.64
N GLN A 107 -3.96 -14.96 -16.64
CA GLN A 107 -5.12 -15.69 -17.17
C GLN A 107 -4.75 -17.05 -17.75
N LYS A 108 -3.63 -17.13 -18.49
CA LYS A 108 -3.10 -18.41 -18.97
C LYS A 108 -2.78 -19.34 -17.81
N GLY A 109 -2.17 -18.82 -16.73
CA GLY A 109 -1.94 -19.56 -15.50
C GLY A 109 -3.23 -20.10 -14.88
N ARG A 110 -4.27 -19.27 -14.80
CA ARG A 110 -5.60 -19.64 -14.26
C ARG A 110 -6.22 -20.78 -15.07
N LEU A 111 -6.18 -20.67 -16.40
CA LEU A 111 -6.67 -21.72 -17.29
C LEU A 111 -5.92 -23.05 -17.14
N VAL A 112 -4.58 -23.01 -17.04
CA VAL A 112 -3.76 -24.21 -16.84
C VAL A 112 -4.07 -24.86 -15.49
N ALA A 113 -4.23 -24.06 -14.43
CA ALA A 113 -4.60 -24.58 -13.11
C ALA A 113 -5.97 -25.27 -13.12
N TRP A 114 -6.97 -24.68 -13.77
CA TRP A 114 -8.30 -25.28 -13.93
C TRP A 114 -8.26 -26.63 -14.65
N LYS A 115 -7.54 -26.70 -15.78
CA LYS A 115 -7.42 -27.93 -16.58
C LYS A 115 -6.74 -29.06 -15.82
N ASN A 116 -5.76 -28.73 -14.97
CA ASN A 116 -4.99 -29.70 -14.19
C ASN A 116 -5.73 -30.22 -12.94
N MET A 117 -6.92 -29.69 -12.64
CA MET A 117 -7.74 -30.21 -11.54
C MET A 117 -8.42 -31.53 -11.90
N SER A 118 -8.80 -32.30 -10.87
CA SER A 118 -9.74 -33.41 -11.05
C SER A 118 -11.17 -32.88 -11.21
N ASP A 119 -12.05 -33.68 -11.80
CA ASP A 119 -13.48 -33.36 -11.93
C ASP A 119 -14.11 -33.08 -10.55
N SER A 120 -13.82 -33.94 -9.56
CA SER A 120 -14.25 -33.74 -8.16
C SER A 120 -13.69 -32.48 -7.51
N GLY A 121 -12.53 -31.99 -7.97
CA GLY A 121 -11.97 -30.74 -7.50
C GLY A 121 -12.70 -29.55 -8.10
N ARG A 122 -13.01 -29.61 -9.41
CA ARG A 122 -13.79 -28.57 -10.11
C ARG A 122 -15.20 -28.46 -9.57
N GLN A 123 -15.83 -29.59 -9.21
CA GLN A 123 -17.16 -29.66 -8.60
C GLN A 123 -17.32 -28.75 -7.37
N GLN A 124 -16.26 -28.60 -6.56
CA GLN A 124 -16.32 -27.82 -5.32
C GLN A 124 -16.62 -26.33 -5.56
N PHE A 125 -16.30 -25.81 -6.74
CA PHE A 125 -16.55 -24.42 -7.12
C PHE A 125 -18.02 -24.16 -7.50
N LEU A 126 -18.82 -25.23 -7.61
CA LEU A 126 -20.28 -25.18 -7.79
C LEU A 126 -21.03 -25.31 -6.46
N TRP A 127 -20.35 -25.63 -5.36
CA TRP A 127 -20.98 -25.75 -4.05
C TRP A 127 -21.52 -24.40 -3.55
N PRO A 128 -22.43 -24.41 -2.56
CA PRO A 128 -22.93 -23.20 -1.93
C PRO A 128 -21.84 -22.30 -1.31
N GLN A 129 -22.25 -21.12 -0.86
CA GLN A 129 -21.38 -20.11 -0.27
C GLN A 129 -20.53 -20.71 0.89
N PRO A 130 -19.19 -20.62 0.82
CA PRO A 130 -18.34 -21.18 1.86
C PRO A 130 -18.46 -20.41 3.18
N GLY A 131 -18.73 -21.14 4.26
CA GLY A 131 -18.82 -20.61 5.62
C GLY A 131 -20.23 -20.20 6.07
N GLU A 132 -21.25 -20.42 5.24
CA GLU A 132 -22.65 -20.33 5.66
C GLU A 132 -23.09 -21.53 6.51
N GLN A 133 -24.22 -21.38 7.21
CA GLN A 133 -24.82 -22.47 7.97
C GLN A 133 -25.27 -23.57 7.01
N ARG A 134 -24.88 -24.82 7.32
CA ARG A 134 -25.28 -25.99 6.54
C ARG A 134 -26.76 -26.29 6.76
N GLY A 135 -27.53 -26.37 5.68
CA GLY A 135 -28.91 -26.87 5.70
C GLY A 135 -28.97 -28.41 5.62
N ASP A 136 -30.19 -28.96 5.56
CA ASP A 136 -30.43 -30.40 5.59
C ASP A 136 -30.31 -31.12 4.23
N ASP A 137 -30.31 -30.36 3.13
CA ASP A 137 -30.22 -30.93 1.77
C ASP A 137 -28.76 -31.10 1.32
N ASP A 138 -28.28 -32.35 1.35
CA ASP A 138 -26.91 -32.69 0.92
C ASP A 138 -26.76 -32.83 -0.61
N SER A 139 -27.85 -32.79 -1.39
CA SER A 139 -27.79 -32.93 -2.85
C SER A 139 -27.06 -31.76 -3.52
N ILE A 140 -27.11 -30.57 -2.90
CA ILE A 140 -26.44 -29.35 -3.35
C ILE A 140 -24.91 -29.44 -3.36
N PHE A 141 -24.34 -30.44 -2.68
CA PHE A 141 -22.89 -30.73 -2.67
C PHE A 141 -22.49 -31.81 -3.70
N LYS A 142 -23.44 -32.28 -4.52
CA LYS A 142 -23.20 -33.29 -5.56
C LYS A 142 -23.64 -32.83 -6.97
N PRO A 143 -23.35 -31.59 -7.41
CA PRO A 143 -23.67 -31.17 -8.77
C PRO A 143 -22.81 -31.93 -9.78
N ASP A 144 -23.24 -32.07 -11.04
CA ASP A 144 -22.39 -32.69 -12.05
C ASP A 144 -21.08 -31.90 -12.21
N PRO A 145 -19.90 -32.56 -12.15
CA PRO A 145 -18.63 -31.86 -12.16
C PRO A 145 -18.33 -31.30 -13.56
N PRO A 146 -17.79 -30.07 -13.68
CA PRO A 146 -17.28 -29.58 -14.94
C PRO A 146 -16.05 -30.38 -15.37
N THR A 147 -15.88 -30.54 -16.68
CA THR A 147 -14.72 -31.15 -17.31
C THR A 147 -13.61 -30.13 -17.55
N SER A 148 -12.44 -30.61 -17.99
CA SER A 148 -11.31 -29.75 -18.36
C SER A 148 -11.52 -29.00 -19.69
N GLN A 149 -12.56 -29.35 -20.46
CA GLN A 149 -12.92 -28.68 -21.70
C GLN A 149 -13.91 -27.54 -21.49
N ASP A 150 -14.64 -27.57 -20.36
CA ASP A 150 -15.62 -26.54 -20.02
C ASP A 150 -14.94 -25.21 -19.66
N PRO A 151 -15.63 -24.07 -19.87
CA PRO A 151 -15.15 -22.77 -19.43
C PRO A 151 -14.78 -22.74 -17.95
N VAL A 152 -13.77 -21.96 -17.61
CA VAL A 152 -13.35 -21.76 -16.21
C VAL A 152 -14.44 -20.99 -15.47
N LEU A 153 -14.95 -21.53 -14.37
CA LEU A 153 -16.00 -20.89 -13.57
C LEU A 153 -15.56 -19.56 -12.98
N ASP A 154 -16.47 -18.58 -12.88
CA ASP A 154 -16.18 -17.28 -12.25
C ASP A 154 -15.82 -17.40 -10.76
N THR A 155 -16.33 -18.43 -10.08
CA THR A 155 -15.97 -18.73 -8.69
C THR A 155 -14.55 -19.26 -8.55
N PHE A 156 -13.93 -19.72 -9.63
CA PHE A 156 -12.56 -20.22 -9.61
C PHE A 156 -11.54 -19.08 -9.75
N CYS A 157 -10.72 -18.93 -8.71
CA CYS A 157 -9.58 -18.02 -8.71
C CYS A 157 -8.25 -18.78 -8.59
N LEU A 158 -7.24 -18.25 -9.28
CA LEU A 158 -5.84 -18.60 -9.04
C LEU A 158 -5.25 -17.57 -8.08
N ALA A 159 -4.67 -18.01 -6.96
CA ALA A 159 -3.91 -17.14 -6.07
C ALA A 159 -2.41 -17.34 -6.35
N CYS A 160 -1.72 -16.24 -6.61
CA CYS A 160 -0.30 -16.19 -6.95
C CYS A 160 0.45 -15.51 -5.81
N LEU A 161 1.46 -16.16 -5.23
CA LEU A 161 2.33 -15.58 -4.21
C LEU A 161 3.70 -15.27 -4.82
N ALA A 162 4.01 -13.99 -4.99
CA ALA A 162 5.33 -13.51 -5.36
C ALA A 162 6.18 -13.39 -4.08
N ALA A 163 7.16 -14.28 -3.93
CA ALA A 163 8.00 -14.31 -2.73
C ALA A 163 8.89 -13.06 -2.66
N GLU A 164 9.00 -12.47 -1.47
CA GLU A 164 9.95 -11.39 -1.15
C GLU A 164 10.96 -11.85 -0.09
N GLU A 165 10.56 -12.72 0.83
CA GLU A 165 11.47 -13.32 1.81
C GLU A 165 11.19 -14.82 1.94
N VAL A 166 12.27 -15.62 1.96
CA VAL A 166 12.19 -17.06 2.22
C VAL A 166 13.13 -17.42 3.36
N ASP A 167 12.57 -17.94 4.46
CA ASP A 167 13.30 -18.48 5.60
C ASP A 167 13.24 -20.01 5.56
N HIS A 168 14.38 -20.63 5.27
CA HIS A 168 14.54 -22.08 5.15
C HIS A 168 15.30 -22.64 6.36
N LEU A 169 14.59 -23.40 7.19
CA LEU A 169 15.13 -24.07 8.38
C LEU A 169 15.31 -25.57 8.10
N GLN A 170 16.50 -26.09 8.34
CA GLN A 170 16.85 -27.51 8.18
C GLN A 170 17.28 -28.11 9.52
N LEU A 171 16.39 -28.85 10.17
CA LEU A 171 16.63 -29.38 11.52
C LEU A 171 17.79 -30.39 11.57
N PRO A 172 17.92 -31.37 10.63
CA PRO A 172 19.00 -32.37 10.71
C PRO A 172 20.40 -31.78 10.59
N LYS A 173 20.53 -30.62 9.93
CA LYS A 173 21.80 -29.92 9.72
C LYS A 173 22.01 -28.78 10.70
N ASN A 174 21.01 -28.47 11.54
CA ASN A 174 20.96 -27.27 12.36
C ASN A 174 21.32 -25.99 11.56
N GLN A 175 20.77 -25.86 10.35
CA GLN A 175 21.07 -24.75 9.45
C GLN A 175 19.80 -23.94 9.17
N ARG A 176 19.89 -22.62 9.24
CA ARG A 176 18.86 -21.67 8.80
C ARG A 176 19.43 -20.80 7.69
N ARG A 177 18.69 -20.61 6.60
CA ARG A 177 19.05 -19.74 5.48
C ARG A 177 17.93 -18.76 5.22
N LEU A 178 18.27 -17.47 5.24
CA LEU A 178 17.36 -16.39 4.91
C LEU A 178 17.67 -15.89 3.50
N TYR A 179 16.68 -15.91 2.62
CA TYR A 179 16.75 -15.36 1.29
C TYR A 179 15.87 -14.11 1.25
N VAL A 180 16.49 -12.94 1.24
CA VAL A 180 15.77 -11.68 1.00
C VAL A 180 15.87 -11.40 -0.49
N LEU A 181 14.74 -11.59 -1.18
CA LEU A 181 14.61 -11.27 -2.59
C LEU A 181 14.40 -9.77 -2.62
N LYS A 182 15.32 -9.03 -3.24
CA LYS A 182 15.02 -7.63 -3.52
C LYS A 182 13.70 -7.63 -4.29
N PRO A 183 12.66 -6.90 -3.83
CA PRO A 183 11.55 -6.64 -4.73
C PRO A 183 12.17 -6.10 -6.02
N PRO A 184 11.66 -6.47 -7.22
CA PRO A 184 11.99 -5.69 -8.41
C PRO A 184 11.78 -4.25 -7.98
N ALA A 185 12.83 -3.43 -8.07
CA ALA A 185 12.81 -2.07 -7.52
C ALA A 185 11.44 -1.51 -7.86
N VAL A 186 10.62 -1.24 -6.83
CA VAL A 186 9.39 -0.50 -7.05
C VAL A 186 9.94 0.88 -7.40
N GLU A 187 10.34 1.06 -8.66
CA GLU A 187 10.45 2.35 -9.29
C GLU A 187 9.18 3.03 -8.85
N GLY A 188 9.33 4.04 -7.98
CA GLY A 188 8.20 4.59 -7.23
C GLY A 188 7.03 4.84 -8.16
N MET A 189 5.81 4.70 -7.66
CA MET A 189 4.65 4.62 -8.55
C MET A 189 4.69 5.78 -9.55
N PRO A 190 4.70 5.50 -10.86
CA PRO A 190 4.77 6.56 -11.84
C PRO A 190 3.53 7.42 -11.62
N ILE A 191 3.75 8.69 -11.30
CA ILE A 191 2.64 9.64 -11.18
C ILE A 191 2.24 9.98 -12.61
N PRO A 192 1.02 9.65 -13.04
CA PRO A 192 0.64 9.88 -14.41
C PRO A 192 0.68 11.38 -14.74
N GLY A 193 1.36 11.73 -15.84
CA GLY A 193 1.59 13.12 -16.24
C GLY A 193 2.87 13.77 -15.71
N LEU A 194 3.62 13.12 -14.81
CA LEU A 194 4.95 13.55 -14.38
C LEU A 194 6.00 12.50 -14.75
N PRO A 195 7.21 12.93 -15.18
CA PRO A 195 8.28 11.99 -15.56
C PRO A 195 9.01 11.40 -14.35
N PHE A 196 8.51 11.63 -13.12
CA PHE A 196 9.18 11.26 -11.87
C PHE A 196 8.31 10.32 -11.03
N PRO A 197 8.92 9.33 -10.35
CA PRO A 197 8.24 8.49 -9.37
C PRO A 197 7.83 9.26 -8.12
N ASP A 198 6.81 8.78 -7.41
CA ASP A 198 6.29 9.33 -6.16
C ASP A 198 7.38 9.62 -5.09
N GLU A 199 8.36 8.74 -4.93
CA GLU A 199 9.47 8.92 -3.98
C GLU A 199 10.40 10.09 -4.32
N GLN A 200 10.70 10.28 -5.61
CA GLN A 200 11.52 11.42 -6.05
C GLN A 200 10.76 12.72 -5.86
N LEU A 201 9.47 12.73 -6.18
CA LEU A 201 8.63 13.91 -5.95
C LEU A 201 8.52 14.21 -4.46
N PHE A 202 8.30 13.20 -3.60
CA PHE A 202 8.26 13.35 -2.14
C PHE A 202 9.55 13.98 -1.61
N THR A 203 10.71 13.48 -2.05
CA THR A 203 12.01 14.04 -1.66
C THR A 203 12.16 15.50 -2.09
N SER A 204 11.68 15.85 -3.29
CA SER A 204 11.72 17.21 -3.82
C SER A 204 10.83 18.20 -3.04
N LEU A 205 9.86 17.73 -2.26
CA LEU A 205 9.01 18.61 -1.43
C LEU A 205 9.80 19.35 -0.35
N ASN A 206 11.00 18.87 0.02
CA ASN A 206 11.93 19.59 0.91
C ASN A 206 12.44 20.92 0.32
N CYS A 207 12.18 21.21 -0.95
CA CYS A 207 12.41 22.53 -1.55
C CYS A 207 11.57 23.65 -0.89
N CYS A 208 10.64 23.33 0.00
CA CYS A 208 9.96 24.30 0.86
C CYS A 208 10.85 24.87 1.98
N LEU A 209 11.90 24.14 2.41
CA LEU A 209 12.73 24.52 3.56
C LEU A 209 13.46 25.87 3.41
N PRO A 210 13.99 26.25 2.23
CA PRO A 210 14.53 27.59 2.02
C PRO A 210 13.50 28.71 2.26
N ALA A 211 12.23 28.49 1.90
CA ALA A 211 11.16 29.46 2.15
C ALA A 211 10.93 29.64 3.66
N TRP A 212 10.91 28.54 4.42
CA TRP A 212 10.86 28.56 5.88
C TRP A 212 12.05 29.28 6.51
N LEU A 213 13.27 29.01 6.03
CA LEU A 213 14.48 29.65 6.53
C LEU A 213 14.44 31.16 6.31
N LEU A 214 13.94 31.63 5.17
CA LEU A 214 13.77 33.04 4.88
C LEU A 214 12.71 33.70 5.77
N LEU A 215 11.58 33.02 6.05
CA LEU A 215 10.57 33.50 6.99
C LEU A 215 11.13 33.67 8.40
N MET A 216 12.01 32.77 8.85
CA MET A 216 12.63 32.83 10.18
C MET A 216 13.73 33.89 10.28
N LEU A 217 14.64 33.98 9.31
CA LEU A 217 15.86 34.79 9.41
C LEU A 217 15.75 36.16 8.73
N ALA A 218 15.03 36.26 7.62
CA ALA A 218 15.01 37.43 6.76
C ALA A 218 13.59 37.82 6.29
N PRO A 219 12.63 38.00 7.21
CA PRO A 219 11.23 38.27 6.85
C PRO A 219 11.03 39.60 6.11
N ARG A 220 11.94 40.56 6.30
CA ARG A 220 11.89 41.90 5.67
C ARG A 220 12.60 41.97 4.33
N TRP A 221 13.22 40.88 3.88
CA TRP A 221 13.88 40.88 2.59
C TRP A 221 12.84 40.93 1.48
N ARG A 222 13.05 41.81 0.50
CA ARG A 222 12.09 42.12 -0.58
C ARG A 222 11.62 40.89 -1.38
N PHE A 223 12.38 39.80 -1.35
CA PHE A 223 12.09 38.56 -2.08
C PHE A 223 11.49 37.45 -1.21
N THR A 224 11.49 37.58 0.13
CA THR A 224 10.96 36.54 1.02
C THR A 224 9.48 36.26 0.76
N MET A 225 8.63 37.30 0.79
CA MET A 225 7.19 37.13 0.60
C MET A 225 6.81 36.64 -0.81
N PRO A 226 7.38 37.17 -1.91
CA PRO A 226 7.16 36.61 -3.24
C PRO A 226 7.58 35.15 -3.37
N LEU A 227 8.77 34.79 -2.87
CA LEU A 227 9.27 33.42 -2.99
C LEU A 227 8.35 32.44 -2.24
N VAL A 228 7.98 32.76 -1.00
CA VAL A 228 7.07 31.93 -0.20
C VAL A 228 5.71 31.79 -0.90
N CYS A 229 5.18 32.87 -1.47
CA CYS A 229 3.91 32.85 -2.21
C CYS A 229 4.00 31.98 -3.47
N ILE A 230 5.07 32.10 -4.25
CA ILE A 230 5.32 31.27 -5.44
C ILE A 230 5.45 29.79 -5.04
N THR A 231 6.24 29.49 -4.02
CA THR A 231 6.42 28.13 -3.50
C THR A 231 5.09 27.52 -3.04
N ALA A 232 4.30 28.26 -2.26
CA ALA A 232 2.98 27.80 -1.83
C ALA A 232 2.03 27.60 -3.03
N SER A 233 2.06 28.49 -4.02
CA SER A 233 1.23 28.39 -5.22
C SER A 233 1.58 27.17 -6.07
N ILE A 234 2.87 26.84 -6.21
CA ILE A 234 3.35 25.64 -6.89
C ILE A 234 2.84 24.38 -6.18
N TYR A 235 2.94 24.32 -4.85
CA TYR A 235 2.41 23.16 -4.10
C TYR A 235 0.89 23.08 -4.12
N ALA A 236 0.18 24.21 -4.10
CA ALA A 236 -1.28 24.23 -4.28
C ALA A 236 -1.67 23.65 -5.65
N ALA A 237 -1.00 24.08 -6.72
CA ALA A 237 -1.25 23.57 -8.07
C ALA A 237 -0.92 22.08 -8.18
N LEU A 238 0.19 21.63 -7.58
CA LEU A 238 0.56 20.22 -7.52
C LEU A 238 -0.51 19.39 -6.80
N TYR A 239 -0.98 19.85 -5.63
CA TYR A 239 -2.05 19.17 -4.89
C TYR A 239 -3.33 19.03 -5.73
N VAL A 240 -3.77 20.12 -6.37
CA VAL A 240 -4.97 20.11 -7.23
C VAL A 240 -4.80 19.13 -8.39
N ALA A 241 -3.63 19.10 -9.03
CA ALA A 241 -3.34 18.17 -10.13
C ALA A 241 -3.38 16.70 -9.66
N LEU A 242 -2.78 16.40 -8.50
CA LEU A 242 -2.79 15.04 -7.92
C LEU A 242 -4.21 14.58 -7.61
N ILE A 243 -5.04 15.42 -6.97
CA ILE A 243 -6.42 15.07 -6.64
C ILE A 243 -7.30 14.95 -7.89
N ALA A 244 -7.18 15.88 -8.83
CA ALA A 244 -7.94 15.83 -10.08
C ALA A 244 -7.66 14.54 -10.85
N HIS A 245 -6.41 14.13 -10.87
CA HIS A 245 -6.00 12.88 -11.50
C HIS A 245 -6.62 11.64 -10.81
N THR A 246 -6.58 11.57 -9.48
CA THR A 246 -7.22 10.49 -8.73
C THR A 246 -8.73 10.38 -9.01
N ILE A 247 -9.42 11.51 -9.19
CA ILE A 247 -10.84 11.55 -9.53
C ILE A 247 -11.09 11.06 -10.97
N MET A 248 -10.24 11.47 -11.93
CA MET A 248 -10.39 11.14 -13.35
C MET A 248 -10.14 9.66 -13.68
N GLU A 249 -9.27 8.97 -12.94
CA GLU A 249 -8.99 7.53 -13.16
C GLU A 249 -10.07 6.59 -12.62
N GLY A 250 -11.22 7.12 -12.18
CA GLY A 250 -12.35 6.29 -11.75
C GLY A 250 -12.33 5.93 -10.27
N GLY A 251 -11.64 6.74 -9.43
CA GLY A 251 -11.76 6.75 -7.97
C GLY A 251 -13.18 7.08 -7.52
N SER A 252 -14.09 6.14 -7.73
CA SER A 252 -15.54 6.21 -7.49
C SER A 252 -15.97 5.29 -6.36
N GLU A 253 -15.04 4.79 -5.55
CA GLU A 253 -15.41 4.40 -4.20
C GLU A 253 -15.86 5.67 -3.46
N LYS A 254 -16.99 5.59 -2.76
CA LYS A 254 -17.47 6.68 -1.91
C LYS A 254 -16.37 7.01 -0.90
N ILE A 255 -15.55 8.02 -1.19
CA ILE A 255 -14.56 8.54 -0.25
C ILE A 255 -15.35 9.15 0.90
N ASP A 256 -15.53 8.38 1.96
CA ASP A 256 -16.26 8.80 3.13
C ASP A 256 -15.33 9.62 4.04
N MET A 257 -15.17 10.89 3.69
CA MET A 257 -14.42 11.86 4.49
C MET A 257 -15.15 12.28 5.77
N PHE A 258 -16.41 11.85 5.96
CA PHE A 258 -17.24 12.20 7.10
C PHE A 258 -17.27 11.11 8.18
N SER A 259 -16.69 9.94 7.93
CA SER A 259 -16.47 8.91 8.95
C SER A 259 -14.99 8.73 9.29
N PHE A 260 -14.73 8.41 10.55
CA PHE A 260 -13.38 8.11 11.03
C PHE A 260 -12.77 6.92 10.28
N ASP A 261 -13.56 5.86 10.06
CA ASP A 261 -13.11 4.66 9.36
C ASP A 261 -12.80 4.93 7.89
N GLY A 262 -13.59 5.79 7.23
CA GLY A 262 -13.35 6.19 5.84
C GLY A 262 -12.04 6.97 5.69
N VAL A 263 -11.79 7.96 6.56
CA VAL A 263 -10.53 8.72 6.57
C VAL A 263 -9.33 7.82 6.91
N ALA A 264 -9.47 6.92 7.89
CA ALA A 264 -8.40 6.00 8.28
C ALA A 264 -8.00 5.07 7.12
N ARG A 265 -8.99 4.55 6.37
CA ARG A 265 -8.74 3.75 5.17
C ARG A 265 -8.04 4.55 4.09
N LEU A 266 -8.50 5.78 3.81
CA LEU A 266 -7.88 6.65 2.82
C LEU A 266 -6.41 6.92 3.14
N LEU A 267 -6.10 7.29 4.39
CA LEU A 267 -4.74 7.60 4.83
C LEU A 267 -3.84 6.37 4.97
N SER A 268 -4.40 5.15 4.92
CA SER A 268 -3.63 3.90 4.91
C SER A 268 -3.13 3.50 3.51
N THR A 269 -3.65 4.14 2.46
CA THR A 269 -3.29 3.84 1.07
C THR A 269 -2.04 4.61 0.65
N ARG A 270 -1.06 3.93 0.06
CA ARG A 270 0.22 4.55 -0.39
C ARG A 270 0.02 5.75 -1.33
N SER A 271 -0.97 5.68 -2.23
CA SER A 271 -1.28 6.76 -3.19
C SER A 271 -1.82 8.03 -2.53
N ALA A 272 -2.41 7.94 -1.32
CA ALA A 272 -2.94 9.09 -0.59
C ALA A 272 -1.87 9.84 0.22
N VAL A 273 -0.74 9.19 0.52
CA VAL A 273 0.34 9.75 1.35
C VAL A 273 0.89 11.04 0.76
N LEU A 274 1.23 11.03 -0.53
CA LEU A 274 1.84 12.18 -1.19
C LEU A 274 0.86 13.38 -1.30
N PRO A 275 -0.37 13.24 -1.81
CA PRO A 275 -1.35 14.33 -1.81
C PRO A 275 -1.61 14.90 -0.40
N ALA A 276 -1.75 14.05 0.62
CA ALA A 276 -1.94 14.49 1.99
C ALA A 276 -0.73 15.28 2.52
N TRP A 277 0.50 14.86 2.18
CA TRP A 277 1.71 15.56 2.58
C TRP A 277 1.86 16.93 1.90
N VAL A 278 1.58 17.00 0.59
CA VAL A 278 1.57 18.29 -0.14
C VAL A 278 0.53 19.25 0.45
N HIS A 279 -0.65 18.73 0.82
CA HIS A 279 -1.70 19.49 1.50
C HIS A 279 -1.20 20.13 2.79
N TYR A 280 -0.51 19.38 3.67
CA TYR A 280 0.06 19.93 4.89
C TYR A 280 1.12 21.00 4.61
N ILE A 281 2.07 20.74 3.71
CA ILE A 281 3.13 21.69 3.37
C ILE A 281 2.55 23.03 2.91
N VAL A 282 1.57 23.00 1.99
CA VAL A 282 1.05 24.25 1.42
C VAL A 282 0.26 25.07 2.44
N PHE A 283 -0.57 24.44 3.26
CA PHE A 283 -1.37 25.14 4.27
C PHE A 283 -0.52 25.65 5.42
N ASP A 284 0.46 24.89 5.89
CA ASP A 284 1.37 25.32 6.95
C ASP A 284 2.26 26.48 6.49
N LEU A 285 2.80 26.40 5.27
CA LEU A 285 3.62 27.48 4.70
C LEU A 285 2.79 28.76 4.47
N TRP A 286 1.55 28.63 4.01
CA TRP A 286 0.65 29.77 3.83
C TRP A 286 0.28 30.42 5.18
N THR A 287 0.03 29.60 6.19
CA THR A 287 -0.25 30.06 7.56
C THR A 287 0.95 30.81 8.13
N ALA A 288 2.17 30.26 8.00
CA ALA A 288 3.39 30.92 8.43
C ALA A 288 3.65 32.25 7.69
N ARG A 289 3.36 32.32 6.38
CA ARG A 289 3.41 33.57 5.63
C ARG A 289 2.49 34.62 6.24
N TRP A 290 1.25 34.24 6.55
CA TRP A 290 0.28 35.13 7.18
C TRP A 290 0.73 35.59 8.58
N GLU A 291 1.23 34.67 9.42
CA GLU A 291 1.78 34.99 10.74
C GLU A 291 2.88 36.05 10.65
N VAL A 292 3.83 35.90 9.72
CA VAL A 292 4.92 36.88 9.54
C VAL A 292 4.40 38.21 9.01
N LEU A 293 3.44 38.23 8.09
CA LEU A 293 2.86 39.48 7.60
C LEU A 293 2.11 40.25 8.69
N ASP A 294 1.27 39.56 9.48
CA ASP A 294 0.58 40.17 10.62
C ASP A 294 1.58 40.64 11.68
N SER A 295 2.64 39.87 11.95
CA SER A 295 3.65 40.23 12.95
C SER A 295 4.46 41.46 12.53
N LEU A 296 4.79 41.59 11.24
CA LEU A 296 5.46 42.77 10.69
C LEU A 296 4.57 44.02 10.77
N ASN A 297 3.26 43.88 10.53
CA ASN A 297 2.28 44.98 10.63
C ASN A 297 2.01 45.40 12.09
N ARG A 298 2.28 44.54 13.05
CA ARG A 298 2.20 44.81 14.50
C ARG A 298 3.53 45.21 15.13
N GLY A 299 4.62 45.14 14.36
CA GLY A 299 5.96 45.46 14.84
C GLY A 299 6.53 44.43 15.82
N VAL A 300 6.07 43.18 15.79
CA VAL A 300 6.56 42.09 16.65
C VAL A 300 8.05 41.84 16.36
N PRO A 301 8.91 41.74 17.39
CA PRO A 301 10.30 41.32 17.22
C PRO A 301 10.42 39.93 16.62
N GLN A 302 11.26 39.76 15.59
CA GLN A 302 11.39 38.49 14.86
C GLN A 302 11.83 37.31 15.75
N ILE A 303 12.59 37.58 16.82
CA ILE A 303 13.00 36.52 17.75
C ILE A 303 11.82 35.85 18.45
N LEU A 304 10.73 36.59 18.69
CA LEU A 304 9.49 36.03 19.25
C LEU A 304 8.75 35.17 18.23
N MET A 305 8.97 35.42 16.93
CA MET A 305 8.37 34.64 15.84
C MET A 305 9.08 33.30 15.62
N ALA A 306 10.30 33.09 16.13
CA ALA A 306 11.00 31.82 15.93
C ALA A 306 10.23 30.63 16.53
N LEU A 307 9.63 30.80 17.71
CA LEU A 307 8.85 29.77 18.39
C LEU A 307 7.56 29.40 17.64
N PRO A 308 6.63 30.33 17.34
CA PRO A 308 5.43 29.98 16.58
C PRO A 308 5.79 29.42 15.20
N LEU A 309 6.75 29.99 14.47
CA LEU A 309 7.12 29.48 13.14
C LEU A 309 7.70 28.06 13.18
N PHE A 310 8.50 27.72 14.19
CA PHE A 310 8.96 26.35 14.37
C PHE A 310 7.79 25.38 14.58
N PHE A 311 6.84 25.75 15.43
CA PHE A 311 5.65 24.94 15.68
C PHE A 311 4.68 24.94 14.50
N THR A 312 4.57 26.00 13.70
CA THR A 312 3.76 26.01 12.48
C THR A 312 4.38 25.11 11.41
N CYS A 313 5.71 24.98 11.38
CA CYS A 313 6.39 24.07 10.46
C CYS A 313 6.23 22.58 10.83
N MET A 314 6.21 22.26 12.14
CA MET A 314 6.18 20.87 12.63
C MET A 314 4.78 20.38 13.01
N LEU A 315 3.95 21.29 13.51
CA LEU A 315 2.64 21.06 14.11
C LEU A 315 1.71 22.23 13.76
N GLY A 316 1.49 22.53 12.47
CA GLY A 316 0.75 23.67 11.91
C GLY A 316 -0.18 24.43 12.89
N PRO A 317 -1.26 23.79 13.37
CA PRO A 317 -2.23 24.43 14.28
C PRO A 317 -1.63 24.91 15.61
N ALA A 318 -0.65 24.21 16.18
CA ALA A 318 -0.02 24.59 17.44
C ALA A 318 0.75 25.91 17.33
N GLY A 319 1.51 26.11 16.24
CA GLY A 319 2.23 27.35 16.01
C GLY A 319 1.28 28.54 15.79
N LEU A 320 0.20 28.33 15.05
CA LEU A 320 -0.87 29.31 14.88
C LEU A 320 -1.50 29.72 16.22
N LEU A 321 -1.79 28.76 17.11
CA LEU A 321 -2.31 29.04 18.45
C LEU A 321 -1.33 29.85 19.30
N ILE A 322 -0.04 29.49 19.27
CA ILE A 322 1.02 30.24 19.97
C ILE A 322 1.04 31.69 19.46
N TYR A 323 1.01 31.90 18.15
CA TYR A 323 1.00 33.24 17.59
C TYR A 323 -0.25 34.02 18.00
N LEU A 324 -1.45 33.45 17.81
CA LEU A 324 -2.72 34.12 18.06
C LEU A 324 -2.96 34.50 19.51
N TYR A 325 -2.58 33.64 20.46
CA TYR A 325 -2.94 33.80 21.88
C TYR A 325 -1.77 34.23 22.76
N ALA A 326 -0.54 33.79 22.46
CA ALA A 326 0.61 34.11 23.30
C ALA A 326 1.37 35.36 22.83
N ILE A 327 1.34 35.68 21.53
CA ILE A 327 2.15 36.78 20.96
C ILE A 327 1.25 37.93 20.52
N ARG A 328 0.37 37.68 19.55
CA ARG A 328 -0.46 38.69 18.87
C ARG A 328 -1.22 39.65 19.78
N PRO A 329 -1.82 39.26 20.93
CA PRO A 329 -2.59 40.17 21.79
C PRO A 329 -1.74 41.26 22.44
N TRP A 330 -0.44 41.04 22.61
CA TRP A 330 0.48 41.98 23.24
C TRP A 330 0.98 43.08 22.29
N PHE A 331 0.69 42.97 21.00
CA PHE A 331 1.16 43.90 19.96
C PHE A 331 -0.02 44.44 19.14
N ALA A 332 -0.38 45.70 19.39
CA ALA A 332 -1.40 46.39 18.62
C ALA A 332 -0.93 46.66 17.17
N PRO A 333 -1.85 46.71 16.18
CA PRO A 333 -1.51 47.09 14.82
C PRO A 333 -0.84 48.47 14.75
N LEU A 334 0.20 48.61 13.92
CA LEU A 334 0.85 49.90 13.69
C LEU A 334 -0.06 50.83 12.88
N ALA A 335 -0.08 52.13 13.22
CA ALA A 335 -0.87 53.15 12.51
C ALA A 335 -0.48 53.29 11.03
N THR A 336 0.79 53.01 10.70
CA THR A 336 1.28 52.88 9.33
C THR A 336 1.83 51.45 9.13
N PRO A 337 1.17 50.60 8.32
CA PRO A 337 1.62 49.24 8.12
C PRO A 337 2.99 49.24 7.45
N ARG A 338 3.93 48.44 7.97
CA ARG A 338 5.29 48.34 7.40
C ARG A 338 5.32 47.65 6.03
N VAL A 339 4.23 46.98 5.64
CA VAL A 339 4.16 46.14 4.42
C VAL A 339 3.04 46.60 3.45
N ALA A 340 2.42 47.77 3.66
CA ALA A 340 1.28 48.22 2.87
C ALA A 340 1.55 48.21 1.34
N GLY A 341 0.75 47.44 0.59
CA GLY A 341 0.54 47.59 -0.86
C GLY A 341 1.45 46.85 -1.84
N LYS A 342 2.28 45.88 -1.42
CA LYS A 342 3.19 45.16 -2.36
C LYS A 342 2.96 43.66 -2.53
N TYR A 343 2.19 43.01 -1.66
CA TYR A 343 2.13 41.54 -1.62
C TYR A 343 0.73 40.98 -1.28
N GLU A 344 -0.32 41.81 -1.40
CA GLU A 344 -1.72 41.33 -1.36
C GLU A 344 -2.07 40.54 -2.62
#